data_AF-A0A9D2F895-F1
#
_entry.id   AF-A0A9D2F895-F1
#
_cell.length_a   1.000
_cell.length_b   1.000
_cell.length_c   1.000
_cell.angle_alpha   90.00
_cell.angle_beta   90.00
_cell.angle_gamma   90.00
#
_symmetry.space_group_name_H-M   'P 1'
#
loop_
_entity.id
_entity.type
_entity.pdbx_description
1 polymer ?
#
loop_
_entity_poly.entity_id
_entity_poly.type
_entity_poly.pdbx_seq_one_letter_code
_entity_poly.pdbx_strand_id
1 'polypeptide(L)' 'TEIHQVARLAQELWPENTVASLEAEMYESLNQTDTAFFLYYTDNQAVAFAHAQLRRDYVE' A
#
# COMPACT_ATOMS: atom_id res chain seq x y z
N THR A 1 10.79 1.08 -6.89
CA THR A 1 9.81 2.17 -6.78
C THR A 1 9.27 2.19 -5.36
N GLU A 2 8.68 3.29 -4.89
CA GLU A 2 8.06 3.33 -3.54
C GLU A 2 6.93 2.28 -3.45
N ILE A 3 6.15 2.10 -4.51
CA ILE A 3 5.08 1.09 -4.58
C ILE A 3 5.62 -0.33 -4.36
N HIS A 4 6.76 -0.68 -4.98
CA HIS A 4 7.41 -1.97 -4.74
C HIS A 4 7.82 -2.15 -3.27
N GLN A 5 8.24 -1.07 -2.59
CA GLN A 5 8.54 -1.11 -1.16
C GLN A 5 7.28 -1.36 -0.33
N VAL A 6 6.16 -0.72 -0.67
CA VAL A 6 4.87 -0.99 -0.02
C VAL A 6 4.44 -2.44 -0.24
N ALA A 7 4.53 -2.95 -1.48
CA ALA A 7 4.14 -4.32 -1.83
C ALA A 7 4.96 -5.38 -1.08
N ARG A 8 6.26 -5.14 -0.89
CA ARG A 8 7.12 -6.01 -0.06
C ARG A 8 6.69 -6.03 1.40
N LEU A 9 6.40 -4.85 1.98
CA LEU A 9 5.92 -4.76 3.36
C LEU A 9 4.51 -5.34 3.52
N ALA A 10 3.64 -5.20 2.50
CA ALA A 10 2.30 -5.77 2.48
C ALA A 10 2.33 -7.30 2.40
N GLN A 11 3.30 -7.90 1.70
CA GLN A 11 3.48 -9.35 1.70
C GLN A 11 3.76 -9.88 3.12
N GLU A 12 4.46 -9.13 3.96
CA GLU A 12 4.70 -9.53 5.35
C GLU A 12 3.40 -9.55 6.19
N LEU A 13 2.39 -8.75 5.81
CA LEU A 13 1.06 -8.77 6.42
C LEU A 13 0.16 -9.87 5.82
N TRP A 14 0.25 -10.09 4.51
CA TRP A 14 -0.56 -11.04 3.75
C TRP A 14 0.33 -12.03 2.97
N PRO A 15 0.90 -13.03 3.65
CA PRO A 15 1.95 -13.90 3.10
C PRO A 15 1.47 -14.81 1.96
N GLU A 16 0.16 -15.02 1.82
CA GLU A 16 -0.44 -15.76 0.72
C GLU A 16 -0.37 -15.02 -0.64
N ASN A 17 -0.14 -13.70 -0.62
CA ASN A 17 -0.05 -12.90 -1.83
C ASN A 17 1.38 -12.83 -2.37
N THR A 18 1.50 -12.64 -3.68
CA THR A 18 2.80 -12.36 -4.31
C THR A 18 3.05 -10.85 -4.31
N VAL A 19 4.32 -10.45 -4.19
CA VAL A 19 4.72 -9.03 -4.30
C VAL A 19 4.23 -8.42 -5.61
N ALA A 20 4.24 -9.18 -6.71
CA ALA A 20 3.76 -8.71 -8.01
C ALA A 20 2.24 -8.43 -8.03
N SER A 21 1.42 -9.30 -7.41
CA SER A 21 -0.02 -9.07 -7.28
C SER A 21 -0.29 -7.80 -6.46
N LEU A 22 0.35 -7.70 -5.30
CA LEU A 22 0.19 -6.56 -4.40
C LEU A 22 0.65 -5.26 -5.07
N GLU A 23 1.77 -5.27 -5.78
CA GLU A 23 2.26 -4.09 -6.50
C GLU A 23 1.27 -3.62 -7.57
N ALA A 24 0.64 -4.54 -8.30
CA ALA A 24 -0.42 -4.20 -9.26
C ALA A 24 -1.66 -3.59 -8.56
N GLU A 25 -2.13 -4.21 -7.47
CA GLU A 25 -3.27 -3.73 -6.68
C GLU A 25 -3.01 -2.34 -6.07
N MET A 26 -1.80 -2.10 -5.56
CA MET A 26 -1.39 -0.82 -5.00
C MET A 26 -1.31 0.27 -6.07
N TYR A 27 -0.80 -0.09 -7.26
CA TYR A 27 -0.76 0.81 -8.41
C TYR A 27 -2.17 1.21 -8.86
N GLU A 28 -3.09 0.24 -8.95
CA GLU A 28 -4.50 0.51 -9.23
C GLU A 28 -5.15 1.40 -8.16
N SER A 29 -4.85 1.14 -6.88
CA SER A 29 -5.37 1.93 -5.76
C SER A 29 -4.89 3.38 -5.78
N LEU A 30 -3.64 3.64 -6.19
CA LEU A 30 -3.08 4.99 -6.34
C LEU A 30 -3.70 5.80 -7.49
N ASN A 31 -4.32 5.14 -8.47
CA ASN A 31 -5.07 5.84 -9.51
C ASN A 31 -6.41 6.41 -9.00
N GLN A 32 -6.79 6.10 -7.77
CA GLN A 32 -7.95 6.69 -7.10
C GLN A 32 -7.53 7.94 -6.33
N THR A 33 -8.27 9.05 -6.49
CA THR A 33 -7.93 10.34 -5.87
C THR A 33 -8.05 10.37 -4.35
N ASP A 34 -8.64 9.34 -3.76
CA ASP A 34 -8.96 9.26 -2.34
C ASP A 34 -8.06 8.32 -1.55
N THR A 35 -7.08 7.74 -2.22
CA THR A 35 -6.16 6.76 -1.66
C THR A 35 -4.79 7.40 -1.45
N ALA A 36 -4.20 7.13 -0.29
CA ALA A 36 -2.83 7.51 0.02
C ALA A 36 -2.09 6.37 0.72
N PHE A 37 -0.82 6.21 0.36
CA PHE A 37 0.12 5.35 1.06
C PHE A 37 1.20 6.20 1.72
N PHE A 38 1.48 5.90 2.98
CA PHE A 38 2.55 6.53 3.75
C PHE A 38 3.63 5.50 4.04
N LEU A 39 4.88 5.82 3.78
CA LEU A 39 6.04 4.97 4.09
C LEU A 39 6.84 5.57 5.23
N TYR A 40 7.19 4.73 6.21
CA TYR A 40 8.12 5.10 7.27
C TYR A 40 9.49 4.49 6.98
N TYR A 41 10.51 5.35 7.00
CA TYR A 41 11.89 4.98 6.69
C TYR A 41 12.77 5.04 7.94
N THR A 42 13.65 4.05 8.08
CA THR A 42 14.79 4.07 9.02
C THR A 42 16.04 3.75 8.21
N ASP A 43 17.10 4.55 8.36
CA ASP A 43 18.36 4.38 7.62
C ASP A 43 18.18 4.21 6.09
N ASN A 44 17.27 5.01 5.52
CA ASN A 44 16.93 4.99 4.08
C ASN A 44 16.28 3.68 3.58
N GLN A 45 15.84 2.82 4.50
CA GLN A 45 15.07 1.62 4.23
C GLN A 45 13.62 1.80 4.69
N ALA A 46 12.66 1.48 3.83
CA ALA A 46 11.25 1.42 4.21
C ALA A 46 11.03 0.24 5.17
N VAL A 47 10.49 0.51 6.36
CA VAL A 47 10.27 -0.52 7.40
C VAL A 47 8.81 -0.65 7.82
N ALA A 48 7.96 0.30 7.46
CA ALA A 48 6.52 0.22 7.68
C ALA A 48 5.76 1.05 6.64
N PHE A 49 4.48 0.74 6.48
CA PHE A 49 3.57 1.52 5.65
C PHE A 49 2.19 1.65 6.31
N ALA A 50 1.45 2.68 5.89
CA ALA A 50 0.02 2.82 6.16
C ALA A 50 -0.72 3.09 4.86
N HIS A 51 -1.83 2.38 4.65
CA HIS A 51 -2.78 2.62 3.56
C HIS A 51 -4.02 3.32 4.13
N ALA A 52 -4.37 4.47 3.59
CA ALA A 52 -5.56 5.22 3.97
C ALA A 52 -6.40 5.56 2.73
N GLN A 53 -7.72 5.42 2.85
CA GLN A 53 -8.66 5.73 1.79
C GLN A 53 -9.87 6.48 2.35
N LEU A 54 -10.33 7.53 1.66
CA LEU A 54 -11.61 8.16 1.98
C LEU A 54 -12.76 7.33 1.43
N ARG A 55 -13.54 6.70 2.32
CA ARG A 55 -14.79 6.02 1.96
C ARG A 55 -15.92 7.04 1.89
N ARG A 56 -16.57 7.16 0.73
CA ARG A 56 -17.72 8.06 0.50
C ARG A 56 -19.06 7.36 0.60
N ASP A 57 -19.04 6.05 0.70
CA ASP A 57 -20.11 5.14 1.01
C ASP A 57 -20.54 5.32 2.47
N TYR A 58 -21.29 6.40 2.72
CA TYR A 58 -22.12 6.55 3.91
C TYR A 58 -23.21 5.47 3.86
N VAL A 59 -23.15 4.50 4.76
CA VAL A 59 -24.26 3.57 5.03
C VAL A 59 -25.04 4.19 6.19
N GLU A 60 -26.29 4.60 5.92
CA GLU A 60 -27.26 4.97 6.96
C GLU A 60 -27.50 3.83 7.96
#